data_AF-X1JDX1-F1
#
_entry.id   AF-X1JDX1-F1
#
_cell.length_a   1.000
_cell.length_b   1.000
_cell.length_c   1.000
_cell.angle_alpha   90.00
_cell.angle_beta   90.00
_cell.angle_gamma   90.00
#
_symmetry.space_group_name_H-M   'P 1'
#
loop_
_entity.id
_entity.type
_entity.pdbx_description
1 polymer ?
#
loop_
_entity_poly.entity_id
_entity_poly.type
_entity_poly.pdbx_seq_one_letter_code
_entity_poly.pdbx_strand_id
1 'polypeptide(L)'
;MSDVAVAHYTDPYVSAYPWTPGTGFGTKYTGPDTKPTGIGYGVAFCGSTDIAVAHSGDPYVSAYPWTPGTGFGTKYTDPGVKPTGGGRDVAFCGSTDIAVAHYT
;
A
#
# COMPACT_ATOMS: atom_id res chain seq x y z
N MET A 1 14.01 5.72 -3.27
CA MET A 1 13.57 4.62 -2.39
C MET A 1 14.09 3.31 -2.96
N SER A 2 14.58 2.40 -2.12
CA SER A 2 14.90 1.04 -2.54
C SER A 2 14.02 -0.02 -1.88
N ASP A 3 13.08 0.35 -1.01
CA ASP A 3 12.18 -0.55 -0.29
C ASP A 3 11.23 -1.31 -1.23
N VAL A 4 10.78 -2.48 -0.79
CA VAL A 4 9.84 -3.36 -1.51
C VAL A 4 8.61 -3.59 -0.66
N ALA A 5 7.43 -3.52 -1.28
CA ALA A 5 6.16 -3.87 -0.66
C ALA A 5 5.47 -5.01 -1.41
N VAL A 6 4.71 -5.82 -0.67
CA VAL A 6 3.99 -6.99 -1.16
C VAL A 6 2.59 -6.98 -0.56
N ALA A 7 1.57 -6.89 -1.40
CA ALA A 7 0.19 -7.10 -1.01
C ALA A 7 -0.11 -8.62 -0.92
N HIS A 8 -0.93 -9.04 0.03
CA HIS A 8 -1.21 -10.46 0.25
C HIS A 8 -2.59 -10.72 0.90
N TYR A 9 -2.99 -12.01 0.94
CA TYR A 9 -4.32 -12.46 1.35
C TYR A 9 -4.53 -12.57 2.86
N THR A 10 -3.44 -12.67 3.62
CA THR A 10 -3.48 -12.84 5.08
C THR A 10 -3.23 -11.52 5.79
N ASP A 11 -3.72 -11.36 7.01
CA ASP A 11 -3.37 -10.22 7.86
C ASP A 11 -1.83 -10.04 7.94
N PRO A 12 -1.29 -8.81 7.82
CA PRO A 12 -1.99 -7.51 7.74
C PRO A 12 -2.31 -7.02 6.31
N TYR A 13 -2.46 -7.94 5.36
CA TYR A 13 -2.77 -7.74 3.93
C TYR A 13 -1.72 -7.00 3.09
N VAL A 14 -0.71 -6.42 3.73
CA VAL A 14 0.47 -5.84 3.09
C VAL A 14 1.70 -6.03 3.98
N SER A 15 2.84 -6.30 3.36
CA SER A 15 4.15 -6.35 4.01
C SER A 15 5.11 -5.45 3.28
N ALA A 16 6.04 -4.82 3.98
CA ALA A 16 7.10 -4.04 3.38
C ALA A 16 8.46 -4.37 4.01
N TYR A 17 9.51 -4.20 3.23
CA TYR A 17 10.87 -4.58 3.57
C TYR A 17 11.84 -3.53 3.05
N PRO A 18 12.91 -3.20 3.79
CA PRO A 18 14.06 -2.55 3.18
C PRO A 18 14.64 -3.50 2.14
N TRP A 19 15.09 -2.93 1.03
CA TRP A 19 15.77 -3.70 0.01
C TRP A 19 17.07 -3.02 -0.39
N THR A 20 18.12 -3.84 -0.41
CA THR A 20 19.49 -3.39 -0.68
C THR A 20 19.94 -4.03 -1.99
N PRO A 21 20.26 -3.23 -3.03
CA PRO A 21 20.79 -3.76 -4.28
C PRO A 21 22.03 -4.65 -4.03
N GLY A 22 21.99 -5.86 -4.57
CA GLY A 22 23.08 -6.84 -4.42
C GLY A 22 22.99 -7.74 -3.19
N THR A 23 22.20 -7.41 -2.16
CA THR A 23 22.02 -8.27 -0.97
C THR A 23 20.56 -8.67 -0.70
N GLY A 24 19.58 -7.94 -1.23
CA GLY A 24 18.17 -8.31 -1.24
C GLY A 24 17.37 -7.79 -0.04
N PHE A 25 16.40 -8.58 0.41
CA PHE A 25 15.48 -8.25 1.49
C PHE A 25 16.19 -8.09 2.84
N GLY A 26 15.85 -7.04 3.58
CA GLY A 26 16.16 -6.94 5.01
C GLY A 26 14.99 -7.33 5.91
N THR A 27 15.07 -6.95 7.18
CA THR A 27 14.03 -7.23 8.19
C THR A 27 12.70 -6.55 7.82
N LYS A 28 11.61 -7.31 7.88
CA LYS A 28 10.25 -6.81 7.65
C LYS A 28 9.94 -5.61 8.55
N TYR A 29 9.37 -4.55 7.97
CA TYR A 29 8.82 -3.43 8.74
C TYR A 29 7.59 -3.88 9.55
N THR A 30 7.32 -3.20 10.67
CA THR A 30 6.03 -3.33 11.36
C THR A 30 4.90 -3.03 10.38
N GLY A 31 3.84 -3.84 10.39
CA GLY A 31 2.68 -3.62 9.54
C GLY A 31 1.94 -2.33 9.91
N PRO A 32 0.99 -1.87 9.07
CA PRO A 32 0.17 -0.71 9.39
C PRO A 32 -0.71 -0.98 10.62
N ASP A 33 -0.81 0.00 11.53
CA ASP A 33 -1.67 -0.09 12.71
C ASP A 33 -3.14 -0.23 12.32
N THR A 34 -3.59 0.61 11.40
CA THR A 34 -4.91 0.49 10.75
C THR A 34 -4.75 -0.25 9.43
N LYS A 35 -5.02 -1.54 9.45
CA LYS A 35 -4.80 -2.43 8.31
C LYS A 35 -5.79 -2.15 7.16
N PRO A 36 -5.43 -2.53 5.91
CA PRO A 36 -6.42 -2.72 4.86
C PRO A 36 -7.57 -3.61 5.38
N THR A 37 -8.78 -3.38 4.89
CA THR A 37 -9.98 -4.06 5.41
C THR A 37 -10.27 -5.40 4.75
N GLY A 38 -9.44 -5.80 3.78
CA GLY A 38 -9.57 -7.07 3.07
C GLY A 38 -8.28 -7.45 2.34
N ILE A 39 -8.37 -8.52 1.55
CA ILE A 39 -7.26 -9.09 0.78
C ILE A 39 -6.59 -8.00 -0.06
N GLY A 40 -5.27 -7.84 0.11
CA GLY A 40 -4.47 -6.94 -0.72
C GLY A 40 -4.14 -7.58 -2.06
N TYR A 41 -4.35 -6.84 -3.14
CA TYR A 41 -4.09 -7.31 -4.51
C TYR A 41 -2.97 -6.52 -5.22
N GLY A 42 -2.88 -5.22 -4.96
CA GLY A 42 -1.83 -4.37 -5.53
C GLY A 42 -1.31 -3.38 -4.50
N VAL A 43 -0.04 -3.01 -4.62
CA VAL A 43 0.61 -2.03 -3.75
C VAL A 43 1.60 -1.21 -4.55
N ALA A 44 1.62 0.10 -4.29
CA ALA A 44 2.56 1.02 -4.92
C ALA A 44 3.04 2.08 -3.93
N PHE A 45 4.27 2.52 -4.14
CA PHE A 45 4.85 3.67 -3.45
C PHE A 45 4.71 4.93 -4.29
N CYS A 46 4.45 6.06 -3.63
CA CYS A 46 4.64 7.40 -4.19
C CYS A 46 6.00 7.92 -3.74
N GLY A 47 7.03 7.75 -4.58
CA GLY A 47 8.38 8.19 -4.27
C GLY A 47 8.89 7.60 -2.95
N SER A 48 9.09 8.45 -1.94
CA SER A 48 9.51 8.04 -0.59
C SER A 48 8.56 8.54 0.49
N THR A 49 7.35 8.99 0.13
CA THR A 49 6.45 9.73 1.03
C THR A 49 5.18 8.97 1.37
N ASP A 50 4.69 8.14 0.45
CA ASP A 50 3.41 7.47 0.60
C ASP A 50 3.44 6.05 0.06
N ILE A 51 2.52 5.23 0.57
CA ILE A 51 2.23 3.88 0.07
C ILE A 51 0.72 3.68 0.01
N ALA A 52 0.23 3.07 -1.06
CA ALA A 52 -1.17 2.71 -1.22
C ALA A 52 -1.34 1.23 -1.53
N VAL A 53 -2.43 0.65 -1.05
CA VAL A 53 -2.79 -0.77 -1.19
C VAL A 53 -4.20 -0.86 -1.73
N ALA A 54 -4.38 -1.45 -2.92
CA ALA A 54 -5.68 -1.84 -3.46
C ALA A 54 -6.12 -3.18 -2.84
N HIS A 55 -7.38 -3.26 -2.40
CA HIS A 55 -7.88 -4.42 -1.67
C HIS A 55 -9.37 -4.73 -1.90
N SER A 56 -9.81 -5.93 -1.49
CA SER A 56 -11.18 -6.42 -1.70
C SER A 56 -12.25 -5.75 -0.82
N GLY A 57 -11.91 -5.34 0.40
CA GLY A 57 -12.87 -4.76 1.36
C GLY A 57 -13.08 -3.27 1.15
N ASP A 58 -14.24 -2.72 1.52
CA ASP A 58 -14.49 -1.26 1.55
C ASP A 58 -13.47 -0.55 2.46
N PRO A 59 -12.80 0.55 2.04
CA PRO A 59 -13.09 1.42 0.89
C PRO A 59 -12.35 1.07 -0.42
N TYR A 60 -11.94 -0.19 -0.58
CA TYR A 60 -11.26 -0.78 -1.75
C TYR A 60 -9.83 -0.30 -2.03
N VAL A 61 -9.39 0.75 -1.33
CA VAL A 61 -7.99 1.22 -1.31
C VAL A 61 -7.66 1.85 0.04
N SER A 62 -6.47 1.58 0.57
CA SER A 62 -5.94 2.21 1.78
C SER A 62 -4.60 2.87 1.48
N ALA A 63 -4.38 4.10 1.95
CA ALA A 63 -3.14 4.84 1.76
C ALA A 63 -2.57 5.30 3.10
N TYR A 64 -1.23 5.39 3.16
CA TYR A 64 -0.47 5.69 4.37
C TYR A 64 0.73 6.57 4.03
N PRO A 65 1.14 7.47 4.93
CA PRO A 65 2.49 8.02 4.89
C PRO A 65 3.50 6.88 4.95
N TRP A 66 4.61 7.04 4.25
CA TRP A 66 5.75 6.14 4.28
C TRP A 66 7.02 6.91 4.64
N THR A 67 7.79 6.37 5.57
CA THR A 67 9.12 6.90 5.91
C THR A 67 10.16 5.80 5.74
N PRO A 68 11.12 5.92 4.80
CA PRO A 68 12.17 4.93 4.62
C PRO A 68 12.94 4.67 5.93
N GLY A 69 13.12 3.40 6.29
CA GLY A 69 13.76 3.01 7.54
C GLY A 69 12.83 3.00 8.77
N THR A 70 11.63 3.59 8.69
CA THR A 70 10.63 3.56 9.77
C THR A 70 9.39 2.74 9.38
N GLY A 71 8.90 2.89 8.15
CA GLY A 71 7.78 2.13 7.60
C GLY A 71 6.47 2.93 7.53
N PHE A 72 5.36 2.23 7.78
CA PHE A 72 3.99 2.78 7.68
C PHE A 72 3.72 3.84 8.74
N GLY A 73 3.07 4.94 8.34
CA GLY A 73 2.44 5.91 9.22
C GLY A 73 0.95 5.61 9.49
N THR A 74 0.27 6.56 10.13
CA THR A 74 -1.18 6.50 10.35
C THR A 74 -1.92 6.56 9.02
N LYS A 75 -2.91 5.67 8.82
CA LYS A 75 -3.73 5.62 7.60
C LYS A 75 -4.35 6.99 7.29
N TYR A 76 -4.28 7.41 6.03
CA TYR A 76 -5.04 8.55 5.53
C TYR A 76 -6.55 8.29 5.58
N THR A 77 -7.34 9.36 5.51
CA THR A 77 -8.80 9.27 5.40
C THR A 77 -9.22 8.53 4.12
N ASP A 78 -10.29 7.76 4.20
CA ASP A 78 -10.84 7.02 3.05
C ASP A 78 -11.28 7.97 1.92
N PRO A 79 -11.30 7.51 0.65
CA PRO A 79 -11.84 8.28 -0.46
C PRO A 79 -13.28 8.73 -0.20
N GLY A 80 -13.57 10.01 -0.43
CA GLY A 80 -14.93 10.55 -0.31
C GLY A 80 -15.90 9.97 -1.34
N VAL A 81 -15.40 9.61 -2.52
CA VAL A 81 -16.08 8.78 -3.52
C VAL A 81 -15.21 7.56 -3.75
N LYS A 82 -15.76 6.39 -3.46
CA LYS A 82 -15.02 5.13 -3.46
C LYS A 82 -15.04 4.49 -4.85
N PRO A 83 -14.05 3.65 -5.18
CA PRO A 83 -14.19 2.68 -6.27
C PRO A 83 -15.51 1.91 -6.15
N THR A 84 -16.12 1.53 -7.27
CA THR A 84 -17.45 0.88 -7.25
C THR A 84 -17.39 -0.61 -6.88
N GLY A 85 -16.18 -1.18 -6.73
CA GLY A 85 -15.96 -2.54 -6.24
C GLY A 85 -14.50 -2.78 -5.91
N GLY A 86 -14.14 -4.04 -5.68
CA GLY A 86 -12.83 -4.43 -5.13
C GLY A 86 -11.66 -3.91 -5.97
N GLY A 87 -10.73 -3.21 -5.33
CA GLY A 87 -9.51 -2.73 -5.97
C GLY A 87 -8.60 -3.89 -6.32
N ARG A 88 -8.01 -3.91 -7.52
CA ARG A 88 -7.11 -4.96 -8.00
C ARG A 88 -5.67 -4.50 -8.08
N ASP A 89 -5.46 -3.23 -8.43
CA ASP A 89 -4.14 -2.66 -8.57
C ASP A 89 -4.18 -1.15 -8.28
N VAL A 90 -3.03 -0.59 -7.93
CA VAL A 90 -2.87 0.82 -7.61
C VAL A 90 -1.56 1.34 -8.18
N ALA A 91 -1.59 2.54 -8.76
CA ALA A 91 -0.42 3.21 -9.28
C ALA A 91 -0.46 4.70 -8.97
N PHE A 92 0.72 5.30 -8.76
CA PHE A 92 0.87 6.75 -8.64
C PHE A 92 1.30 7.35 -9.98
N CYS A 93 0.75 8.52 -10.30
CA CYS A 93 1.17 9.36 -11.41
C CYS A 93 1.78 10.64 -10.85
N GLY A 94 3.09 10.81 -11.05
CA GLY A 94 3.83 11.90 -10.42
C GLY A 94 3.83 11.79 -8.90
N SER A 95 3.63 12.91 -8.22
CA SER A 95 3.66 13.00 -6.75
C SER A 95 2.31 13.34 -6.12
N THR A 96 1.23 13.42 -6.90
CA THR A 96 -0.06 13.93 -6.42
C THR A 96 -1.24 13.01 -6.74
N ASP A 97 -1.16 12.24 -7.83
CA ASP A 97 -2.31 11.54 -8.36
C ASP A 97 -2.17 10.04 -8.18
N ILE A 98 -3.29 9.39 -7.84
CA ILE A 98 -3.39 7.96 -7.61
C ILE A 98 -4.50 7.38 -8.49
N ALA A 99 -4.21 6.27 -9.16
CA ALA A 99 -5.17 5.51 -9.95
C ALA A 99 -5.37 4.13 -9.32
N VAL A 100 -6.63 3.69 -9.24
CA VAL A 100 -7.01 2.38 -8.70
C VAL A 100 -7.80 1.63 -9.75
N ALA A 101 -7.27 0.51 -10.23
CA ALA A 101 -8.04 -0.42 -11.05
C ALA A 101 -8.96 -1.23 -10.15
N HIS A 102 -10.22 -1.42 -10.54
CA HIS A 102 -11.19 -2.19 -9.75
C HIS A 102 -12.11 -3.04 -10.63
N TYR A 103 -12.75 -4.04 -10.04
CA TYR A 103 -13.85 -4.76 -10.67
C TYR A 103 -15.20 -4.30 -10.10
N THR A 104 -16.27 -4.64 -10.81
CA THR A 104 -17.67 -4.49 -10.37
C THR A 104 -18.26 -5.86 -10.12
#